data_AF-A0A3R9AKW6-F1
#
_entry.id   AF-A0A3R9AKW6-F1
#
_cell.length_a   1.000
_cell.length_b   1.000
_cell.length_c   1.000
_cell.angle_alpha   90.00
_cell.angle_beta   90.00
_cell.angle_gamma   90.00
#
_symmetry.space_group_name_H-M   'P 1'
#
loop_
_entity.id
_entity.type
_entity.pdbx_description
1 polymer ?
#
loop_
_entity_poly.entity_id
_entity_poly.type
_entity_poly.pdbx_seq_one_letter_code
_entity_poly.pdbx_strand_id
1 'polypeptide(L)'
;ASMEQLTATVKQNAENARQASQLALSASETAQKGGKVVDGVVKTMSDIAGSSKKIADITSVIDGIAFQTNILALNAAVEAARAGEQGRGFAVVAGEVRNLAQRSAQAAKEIKGLIEDSVARVDSGSVLVGTAGETMNDIVNAVTRVTDIMGEIASASDEQSRGIDQVGTAVTEMDRVTQQNASLVEESATAAAALEDQASRLTQAVAVFRVRKEQAARAAAPAPRTLKPALRKAAAPAADEGSWETF
;
A
#
# COMPACT_ATOMS: atom_id res chain seq x y z
N ALA A 1 14.74 -6.99 -19.85
CA ALA A 1 14.31 -5.72 -19.23
C ALA A 1 15.50 -4.77 -19.28
N SER A 2 15.35 -3.59 -19.87
CA SER A 2 16.43 -2.61 -19.98
C SER A 2 16.57 -1.79 -18.69
N MET A 3 17.78 -1.28 -18.44
CA MET A 3 18.04 -0.33 -17.36
C MET A 3 17.12 0.90 -17.42
N GLU A 4 16.81 1.38 -18.63
CA GLU A 4 15.84 2.47 -18.84
C GLU A 4 14.45 2.15 -18.29
N GLN A 5 13.97 0.91 -18.46
CA GLN A 5 12.67 0.50 -17.96
C GLN A 5 12.65 0.46 -16.41
N LEU A 6 13.75 0.05 -15.78
CA LEU A 6 13.89 0.11 -14.32
C LEU A 6 13.89 1.55 -13.82
N THR A 7 14.67 2.45 -14.44
CA THR A 7 14.69 3.88 -14.08
C THR A 7 13.30 4.51 -14.23
N ALA A 8 12.58 4.19 -15.32
CA ALA A 8 11.23 4.68 -15.55
C ALA A 8 10.25 4.21 -14.45
N THR A 9 10.33 2.93 -14.07
CA THR A 9 9.45 2.35 -13.05
C THR A 9 9.72 2.93 -11.67
N VAL A 10 11.00 3.16 -11.31
CA VAL A 10 11.38 3.77 -10.02
C VAL A 10 10.94 5.23 -9.95
N LYS A 11 11.10 6.02 -11.03
CA LYS A 11 10.58 7.40 -11.09
C LYS A 11 9.06 7.44 -10.97
N GLN A 12 8.37 6.51 -11.62
CA GLN A 12 6.92 6.39 -11.51
C GLN A 12 6.49 6.03 -10.09
N ASN A 13 7.21 5.15 -9.39
CA ASN A 13 6.94 4.83 -7.99
C ASN A 13 7.12 6.05 -7.06
N ALA A 14 8.17 6.84 -7.25
CA ALA A 14 8.39 8.08 -6.49
C ALA A 14 7.23 9.07 -6.67
N GLU A 15 6.77 9.23 -7.91
CA GLU A 15 5.63 10.10 -8.24
C GLU A 15 4.31 9.57 -7.65
N ASN A 16 4.06 8.26 -7.80
CA ASN A 16 2.89 7.61 -7.20
C ASN A 16 2.86 7.77 -5.68
N ALA A 17 4.02 7.64 -5.01
CA ALA A 17 4.13 7.85 -3.57
C ALA A 17 3.81 9.31 -3.18
N ARG A 18 4.27 10.30 -3.95
CA ARG A 18 3.90 11.72 -3.73
C ARG A 18 2.39 11.95 -3.92
N GLN A 19 1.80 11.41 -4.97
CA GLN A 19 0.36 11.54 -5.21
C GLN A 19 -0.47 10.85 -4.11
N ALA A 20 -0.06 9.66 -3.69
CA ALA A 20 -0.69 8.94 -2.59
C ALA A 20 -0.59 9.73 -1.26
N SER A 21 0.55 10.35 -0.99
CA SER A 21 0.73 11.23 0.17
C SER A 21 -0.22 12.44 0.15
N GLN A 22 -0.39 13.08 -1.01
CA GLN A 22 -1.33 14.19 -1.16
C GLN A 22 -2.79 13.74 -1.00
N LEU A 23 -3.15 12.57 -1.52
CA LEU A 23 -4.48 12.00 -1.36
C LEU A 23 -4.77 11.65 0.11
N ALA A 24 -3.78 11.10 0.80
CA ALA A 24 -3.85 10.84 2.23
C ALA A 24 -4.08 12.15 3.02
N LEU A 25 -3.35 13.22 2.73
CA LEU A 25 -3.58 14.53 3.36
C LEU A 25 -5.02 15.04 3.18
N SER A 26 -5.57 14.94 1.96
CA SER A 26 -6.96 15.31 1.67
C SER A 26 -7.98 14.44 2.44
N ALA A 27 -7.72 13.14 2.55
CA ALA A 27 -8.54 12.23 3.35
C ALA A 27 -8.49 12.57 4.85
N SER A 28 -7.30 12.93 5.36
CA SER A 28 -7.13 13.38 6.75
C SER A 28 -7.91 14.67 7.02
N GLU A 29 -7.83 15.65 6.13
CA GLU A 29 -8.60 16.89 6.25
C GLU A 29 -10.12 16.63 6.25
N THR A 30 -10.57 15.70 5.40
CA THR A 30 -11.97 15.27 5.34
C THR A 30 -12.41 14.58 6.63
N ALA A 31 -11.58 13.70 7.19
CA ALA A 31 -11.84 13.04 8.46
C ALA A 31 -11.88 14.05 9.63
N GLN A 32 -10.99 15.05 9.64
CA GLN A 32 -11.02 16.14 10.64
C GLN A 32 -12.29 16.98 10.54
N LYS A 33 -12.74 17.32 9.32
CA LYS A 33 -14.03 17.98 9.10
C LYS A 33 -15.19 17.10 9.57
N GLY A 34 -15.13 15.80 9.30
CA GLY A 34 -16.08 14.81 9.81
C GLY A 34 -16.16 14.80 11.34
N GLY A 35 -15.01 14.78 12.02
CA GLY A 35 -14.93 14.88 13.49
C GLY A 35 -15.61 16.13 14.04
N LYS A 36 -15.38 17.30 13.43
CA LYS A 36 -16.06 18.55 13.84
C LYS A 36 -17.59 18.49 13.67
N VAL A 37 -18.07 17.86 12.60
CA VAL A 37 -19.51 17.68 12.38
C VAL A 37 -20.09 16.76 13.45
N VAL A 38 -19.40 15.66 13.76
CA VAL A 38 -19.78 14.73 14.83
C VAL A 38 -19.85 15.43 16.19
N ASP A 39 -18.86 16.24 16.55
CA ASP A 39 -18.87 17.05 17.77
C ASP A 39 -20.09 17.99 17.83
N GLY A 40 -20.44 18.61 16.70
CA GLY A 40 -21.65 19.43 16.57
C GLY A 40 -22.94 18.64 16.81
N VAL A 41 -23.01 17.39 16.33
CA VAL A 41 -24.14 16.49 16.57
C VAL A 41 -24.23 16.11 18.05
N VAL A 42 -23.12 15.76 18.71
CA VAL A 42 -23.08 15.45 20.15
C VAL A 42 -23.61 16.64 20.97
N LYS A 43 -23.15 17.86 20.65
CA LYS A 43 -23.64 19.08 21.30
C LYS A 43 -25.15 19.26 21.12
N THR A 44 -25.65 19.06 19.91
CA THR A 44 -27.09 19.16 19.61
C THR A 44 -27.90 18.13 20.38
N MET A 45 -27.40 16.89 20.49
CA MET A 45 -28.04 15.84 21.29
C MET A 45 -28.09 16.23 22.78
N SER A 46 -27.00 16.79 23.32
CA SER A 46 -26.98 17.31 24.70
C SER A 46 -28.01 18.44 24.90
N ASP A 47 -28.15 19.35 23.95
CA ASP A 47 -29.14 20.44 24.01
C ASP A 47 -30.59 19.91 23.94
N ILE A 48 -30.83 18.88 23.11
CA ILE A 48 -32.12 18.17 23.04
C ILE A 48 -32.42 17.49 24.38
N ALA A 49 -31.46 16.76 24.97
CA ALA A 49 -31.65 16.11 26.27
C ALA A 49 -31.97 17.14 27.38
N GLY A 50 -31.26 18.28 27.40
CA GLY A 50 -31.53 19.38 28.33
C GLY A 50 -32.92 20.00 28.12
N SER A 51 -33.35 20.16 26.88
CA SER A 51 -34.69 20.66 26.54
C SER A 51 -35.79 19.69 26.95
N SER A 52 -35.63 18.40 26.67
CA SER A 52 -36.55 17.34 27.08
C SER A 52 -36.72 17.30 28.60
N LYS A 53 -35.63 17.47 29.36
CA LYS A 53 -35.69 17.54 30.83
C LYS A 53 -36.54 18.73 31.32
N LYS A 54 -36.40 19.91 30.72
CA LYS A 54 -37.26 21.06 31.03
C LYS A 54 -38.73 20.79 30.74
N ILE A 55 -39.04 20.09 29.63
CA ILE A 55 -40.41 19.71 29.33
C ILE A 55 -40.93 18.74 30.40
N ALA A 56 -40.14 17.76 30.84
CA ALA A 56 -40.53 16.84 31.91
C ALA A 56 -40.89 17.58 33.21
N ASP A 57 -40.10 18.59 33.59
CA ASP A 57 -40.36 19.42 34.77
C ASP A 57 -41.69 20.19 34.63
N ILE A 58 -41.95 20.78 33.45
CA ILE A 58 -43.21 21.49 33.15
C ILE A 58 -44.40 20.52 33.19
N THR A 59 -44.27 19.34 32.60
CA THR A 59 -45.31 18.31 32.62
C THR A 59 -45.62 17.85 34.04
N SER A 60 -44.61 17.79 34.93
CA SER A 60 -44.82 17.49 36.35
C SER A 60 -45.62 18.59 37.07
N VAL A 61 -45.42 19.87 36.72
CA VAL A 61 -46.23 20.97 37.24
C VAL A 61 -47.67 20.88 36.75
N ILE A 62 -47.89 20.54 35.47
CA ILE A 62 -49.23 20.37 34.89
C ILE A 62 -50.00 19.23 35.59
N ASP A 63 -49.34 18.09 35.86
CA ASP A 63 -49.94 16.99 36.63
C ASP A 63 -50.33 17.45 38.06
N GLY A 64 -49.48 18.26 38.69
CA GLY A 64 -49.77 18.91 39.97
C GLY A 64 -50.99 19.83 39.94
N ILE A 65 -51.13 20.66 38.89
CA ILE A 65 -52.30 21.54 38.69
C ILE A 65 -53.57 20.71 38.45
N ALA A 66 -53.48 19.65 37.66
CA ALA A 66 -54.59 18.75 37.41
C ALA A 66 -55.04 18.06 38.71
N PHE A 67 -54.10 17.62 39.55
CA PHE A 67 -54.40 17.07 40.87
C PHE A 67 -55.10 18.08 41.78
N GLN A 68 -54.58 19.31 41.89
CA GLN A 68 -55.20 20.39 42.67
C GLN A 68 -56.61 20.71 42.19
N THR A 69 -56.81 20.78 40.87
CA THR A 69 -58.13 21.02 40.25
C THR A 69 -59.10 19.90 40.57
N ASN A 70 -58.66 18.65 40.54
CA ASN A 70 -59.46 17.49 40.92
C ASN A 70 -59.90 17.54 42.40
N ILE A 71 -59.03 17.98 43.31
CA ILE A 71 -59.38 18.17 44.73
C ILE A 71 -60.36 19.34 44.92
N LEU A 72 -60.15 20.47 44.23
CA LEU A 72 -61.07 21.62 44.25
C LEU A 72 -62.47 21.23 43.74
N ALA A 73 -62.54 20.47 42.65
CA ALA A 73 -63.79 19.97 42.08
C ALA A 73 -64.51 19.01 43.03
N LEU A 74 -63.76 18.15 43.73
CA LEU A 74 -64.32 17.27 44.77
C LEU A 74 -64.93 18.09 45.92
N ASN A 75 -64.20 19.10 46.43
CA ASN A 75 -64.70 19.97 47.49
C ASN A 75 -65.97 20.73 47.06
N ALA A 76 -66.00 21.23 45.82
CA ALA A 76 -67.17 21.90 45.25
C ALA A 76 -68.38 20.96 45.12
N ALA A 77 -68.16 19.69 44.72
CA ALA A 77 -69.22 18.69 44.67
C ALA A 77 -69.80 18.38 46.06
N VAL A 78 -68.95 18.34 47.09
CA VAL A 78 -69.38 18.16 48.49
C VAL A 78 -70.21 19.36 48.97
N GLU A 79 -69.77 20.59 48.71
CA GLU A 79 -70.51 21.79 49.12
C GLU A 79 -71.84 21.93 48.35
N ALA A 80 -71.85 21.56 47.07
CA ALA A 80 -73.07 21.50 46.27
C ALA A 80 -74.08 20.47 46.81
N ALA A 81 -73.62 19.30 47.27
CA ALA A 81 -74.48 18.33 47.93
C ALA A 81 -75.03 18.87 49.27
N ARG A 82 -74.23 19.65 50.00
CA ARG A 82 -74.63 20.29 51.26
C ARG A 82 -75.70 21.37 51.07
N ALA A 83 -75.69 22.08 49.94
CA ALA A 83 -76.68 23.08 49.57
C ALA A 83 -78.02 22.49 49.08
N GLY A 84 -78.13 21.16 48.96
CA GLY A 84 -79.36 20.46 48.54
C GLY A 84 -79.79 20.83 47.12
N GLU A 85 -81.09 21.11 46.93
CA GLU A 85 -81.66 21.43 45.61
C GLU A 85 -81.05 22.68 44.95
N GLN A 86 -80.61 23.65 45.75
CA GLN A 86 -79.98 24.89 45.24
C GLN A 86 -78.58 24.64 44.68
N GLY A 87 -77.93 23.54 45.07
CA GLY A 87 -76.59 23.16 44.63
C GLY A 87 -76.57 22.28 43.36
N ARG A 88 -77.72 21.86 42.83
CA ARG A 88 -77.79 20.90 41.70
C ARG A 88 -76.99 21.34 40.48
N GLY A 89 -77.09 22.61 40.07
CA GLY A 89 -76.33 23.14 38.95
C GLY A 89 -74.81 23.15 39.21
N PHE A 90 -74.40 23.51 40.42
CA PHE A 90 -72.99 23.49 40.84
C PHE A 90 -72.42 22.07 40.91
N ALA A 91 -73.22 21.08 41.33
CA ALA A 91 -72.79 19.68 41.38
C ALA A 91 -72.42 19.13 39.99
N VAL A 92 -73.18 19.50 38.94
CA VAL A 92 -72.89 19.08 37.56
C VAL A 92 -71.58 19.71 37.06
N VAL A 93 -71.41 21.03 37.28
CA VAL A 93 -70.17 21.72 36.89
C VAL A 93 -68.96 21.14 37.63
N ALA A 94 -69.09 20.86 38.94
CA ALA A 94 -68.03 20.22 39.72
C ALA A 94 -67.67 18.82 39.17
N GLY A 95 -68.64 18.03 38.73
CA GLY A 95 -68.41 16.75 38.07
C GLY A 95 -67.64 16.88 36.75
N GLU A 96 -68.01 17.86 35.91
CA GLU A 96 -67.34 18.11 34.63
C GLU A 96 -65.91 18.61 34.82
N VAL A 97 -65.68 19.53 35.76
CA VAL A 97 -64.33 20.03 36.11
C VAL A 97 -63.46 18.87 36.63
N ARG A 98 -64.04 17.97 37.43
CA ARG A 98 -63.33 16.78 37.92
C ARG A 98 -62.93 15.85 36.77
N ASN A 99 -63.85 15.58 35.84
CA ASN A 99 -63.57 14.75 34.67
C ASN A 99 -62.44 15.36 33.81
N LEU A 100 -62.52 16.67 33.55
CA LEU A 100 -61.48 17.40 32.82
C LEU A 100 -60.12 17.32 33.51
N ALA A 101 -60.08 17.49 34.83
CA ALA A 101 -58.85 17.37 35.62
C ALA A 101 -58.24 15.96 35.53
N GLN A 102 -59.05 14.91 35.61
CA GLN A 102 -58.58 13.52 35.44
C GLN A 102 -58.01 13.27 34.03
N ARG A 103 -58.69 13.80 32.99
CA ARG A 103 -58.20 13.71 31.60
C ARG A 103 -56.87 14.46 31.41
N SER A 104 -56.72 15.65 32.00
CA SER A 104 -55.47 16.39 31.98
C SER A 104 -54.32 15.66 32.67
N ALA A 105 -54.57 15.05 33.83
CA ALA A 105 -53.56 14.25 34.55
C ALA A 105 -53.11 13.03 33.74
N GLN A 106 -54.05 12.34 33.08
CA GLN A 106 -53.72 11.20 32.21
C GLN A 106 -52.87 11.63 31.02
N ALA A 107 -53.24 12.72 30.33
CA ALA A 107 -52.46 13.27 29.23
C ALA A 107 -51.05 13.71 29.66
N ALA A 108 -50.93 14.32 30.85
CA ALA A 108 -49.63 14.70 31.42
C ALA A 108 -48.74 13.47 31.66
N LYS A 109 -49.29 12.36 32.17
CA LYS A 109 -48.53 11.10 32.33
C LYS A 109 -48.08 10.50 31.01
N GLU A 110 -48.93 10.50 29.99
CA GLU A 110 -48.58 10.01 28.65
C GLU A 110 -47.46 10.85 28.02
N ILE A 111 -47.54 12.18 28.12
CA ILE A 111 -46.49 13.09 27.67
C ILE A 111 -45.18 12.82 28.42
N LYS A 112 -45.23 12.64 29.75
CA LYS A 112 -44.05 12.32 30.55
C LYS A 112 -43.36 11.04 30.08
N GLY A 113 -44.13 9.97 29.80
CA GLY A 113 -43.58 8.72 29.28
C GLY A 113 -42.90 8.89 27.91
N LEU A 114 -43.49 9.69 27.00
CA LEU A 114 -42.87 9.99 25.70
C LEU A 114 -41.57 10.78 25.84
N ILE A 115 -41.49 11.68 26.81
CA ILE A 115 -40.27 12.46 27.09
C ILE A 115 -39.18 11.55 27.66
N GLU A 116 -39.52 10.65 28.59
CA GLU A 116 -38.58 9.67 29.13
C GLU A 116 -38.00 8.75 28.04
N ASP A 117 -38.84 8.25 27.12
CA ASP A 117 -38.37 7.47 25.96
C ASP A 117 -37.47 8.31 25.04
N SER A 118 -37.85 9.57 24.80
CA SER A 118 -37.07 10.49 23.95
C SER A 118 -35.68 10.78 24.54
N VAL A 119 -35.57 10.98 25.86
CA VAL A 119 -34.28 11.17 26.54
C VAL A 119 -33.42 9.92 26.41
N ALA A 120 -33.98 8.73 26.67
CA ALA A 120 -33.25 7.48 26.55
C ALA A 120 -32.70 7.24 25.12
N ARG A 121 -33.49 7.58 24.09
CA ARG A 121 -33.04 7.50 22.69
C ARG A 121 -31.93 8.50 22.37
N VAL A 122 -32.02 9.72 22.88
CA VAL A 122 -30.99 10.76 22.68
C VAL A 122 -29.69 10.35 23.37
N ASP A 123 -29.75 9.82 24.58
CA ASP A 123 -28.57 9.31 25.31
C ASP A 123 -27.90 8.18 24.53
N SER A 124 -28.68 7.18 24.08
CA SER A 124 -28.15 6.10 23.24
C SER A 124 -27.55 6.62 21.93
N GLY A 125 -28.19 7.60 21.29
CA GLY A 125 -27.68 8.25 20.09
C GLY A 125 -26.37 8.99 20.34
N SER A 126 -26.27 9.70 21.47
CA SER A 126 -25.06 10.42 21.87
C SER A 126 -23.86 9.50 22.05
N VAL A 127 -24.06 8.31 22.63
CA VAL A 127 -22.99 7.30 22.77
C VAL A 127 -22.51 6.83 21.40
N LEU A 128 -23.42 6.47 20.49
CA LEU A 128 -23.07 6.00 19.14
C LEU A 128 -22.32 7.06 18.33
N VAL A 129 -22.76 8.32 18.42
CA VAL A 129 -22.10 9.45 17.76
C VAL A 129 -20.73 9.72 18.39
N GLY A 130 -20.59 9.57 19.71
CA GLY A 130 -19.29 9.65 20.39
C GLY A 130 -18.27 8.64 19.85
N THR A 131 -18.67 7.37 19.71
CA THR A 131 -17.83 6.32 19.12
C THR A 131 -17.50 6.60 17.64
N ALA A 132 -18.42 7.18 16.88
CA ALA A 132 -18.14 7.63 15.52
C ALA A 132 -17.06 8.73 15.49
N GLY A 133 -17.05 9.62 16.50
CA GLY A 133 -16.01 10.65 16.67
C GLY A 133 -14.64 10.07 16.96
N GLU A 134 -14.57 9.08 17.86
CA GLU A 134 -13.33 8.32 18.14
C GLU A 134 -12.81 7.62 16.86
N THR A 135 -13.70 7.00 16.10
CA THR A 135 -13.34 6.33 14.83
C THR A 135 -12.77 7.32 13.81
N MET A 136 -13.27 8.57 13.75
CA MET A 136 -12.70 9.60 12.89
C MET A 136 -11.28 9.99 13.30
N ASN A 137 -10.99 10.04 14.61
CA ASN A 137 -9.63 10.28 15.10
C ASN A 137 -8.69 9.13 14.75
N ASP A 138 -9.16 7.88 14.85
CA ASP A 138 -8.39 6.71 14.42
C ASP A 138 -8.07 6.73 12.93
N ILE A 139 -9.01 7.17 12.10
CA ILE A 139 -8.78 7.39 10.66
C ILE A 139 -7.69 8.44 10.43
N VAL A 140 -7.74 9.58 11.12
CA VAL A 140 -6.70 10.62 11.01
C VAL A 140 -5.32 10.06 11.36
N ASN A 141 -5.21 9.29 12.44
CA ASN A 141 -3.97 8.65 12.86
C ASN A 141 -3.45 7.63 11.84
N ALA A 142 -4.34 6.78 11.32
CA ALA A 142 -3.99 5.77 10.32
C ALA A 142 -3.52 6.42 9.01
N VAL A 143 -4.21 7.46 8.56
CA VAL A 143 -3.86 8.20 7.34
C VAL A 143 -2.55 8.95 7.51
N THR A 144 -2.28 9.52 8.69
CA THR A 144 -0.98 10.15 9.00
C THR A 144 0.16 9.14 8.84
N ARG A 145 0.00 7.92 9.35
CA ARG A 145 0.99 6.86 9.17
C ARG A 145 1.18 6.47 7.69
N VAL A 146 0.11 6.48 6.90
CA VAL A 146 0.22 6.26 5.44
C VAL A 146 1.03 7.37 4.78
N THR A 147 0.79 8.63 5.15
CA THR A 147 1.58 9.78 4.66
C THR A 147 3.08 9.62 4.98
N ASP A 148 3.41 9.19 6.19
CA ASP A 148 4.81 8.94 6.59
C ASP A 148 5.46 7.83 5.74
N ILE A 149 4.78 6.69 5.59
CA ILE A 149 5.26 5.57 4.76
C ILE A 149 5.45 6.00 3.31
N MET A 150 4.52 6.77 2.75
CA MET A 150 4.65 7.29 1.39
C MET A 150 5.86 8.24 1.26
N GLY A 151 6.15 9.03 2.30
CA GLY A 151 7.36 9.83 2.37
C GLY A 151 8.64 9.00 2.34
N GLU A 152 8.68 7.91 3.12
CA GLU A 152 9.79 6.95 3.11
C GLU A 152 9.96 6.28 1.74
N ILE A 153 8.88 5.84 1.11
CA ILE A 153 8.91 5.23 -0.24
C ILE A 153 9.41 6.23 -1.28
N ALA A 154 8.96 7.49 -1.24
CA ALA A 154 9.43 8.52 -2.15
C ALA A 154 10.95 8.75 -1.99
N SER A 155 11.44 8.80 -0.75
CA SER A 155 12.87 8.95 -0.46
C SER A 155 13.68 7.74 -0.92
N ALA A 156 13.23 6.52 -0.62
CA ALA A 156 13.88 5.29 -1.04
C ALA A 156 13.89 5.13 -2.57
N SER A 157 12.82 5.54 -3.24
CA SER A 157 12.73 5.53 -4.70
C SER A 157 13.70 6.54 -5.33
N ASP A 158 13.88 7.72 -4.73
CA ASP A 158 14.87 8.70 -5.19
C ASP A 158 16.31 8.16 -5.06
N GLU A 159 16.62 7.50 -3.93
CA GLU A 159 17.92 6.85 -3.71
C GLU A 159 18.16 5.69 -4.69
N GLN A 160 17.13 4.85 -4.92
CA GLN A 160 17.19 3.80 -5.94
C GLN A 160 17.44 4.37 -7.33
N SER A 161 16.80 5.47 -7.72
CA SER A 161 17.04 6.10 -9.02
C SER A 161 18.50 6.49 -9.18
N ARG A 162 19.10 7.11 -8.16
CA ARG A 162 20.54 7.49 -8.17
C ARG A 162 21.45 6.26 -8.25
N GLY A 163 21.11 5.19 -7.52
CA GLY A 163 21.84 3.92 -7.58
C GLY A 163 21.79 3.28 -8.97
N ILE A 164 20.63 3.33 -9.63
CA ILE A 164 20.46 2.82 -11.00
C ILE A 164 21.28 3.65 -12.00
N ASP A 165 21.33 4.98 -11.86
CA ASP A 165 22.15 5.84 -12.71
C ASP A 165 23.66 5.51 -12.59
N GLN A 166 24.13 5.19 -11.37
CA GLN A 166 25.51 4.74 -11.15
C GLN A 166 25.78 3.38 -11.79
N VAL A 167 24.87 2.42 -11.65
CA VAL A 167 24.97 1.11 -12.32
C VAL A 167 24.98 1.29 -13.84
N GLY A 168 24.14 2.19 -14.38
CA GLY A 168 24.12 2.51 -15.80
C GLY A 168 25.49 2.98 -16.31
N THR A 169 26.14 3.89 -15.56
CA THR A 169 27.50 4.37 -15.87
C THR A 169 28.53 3.24 -15.84
N ALA A 170 28.47 2.36 -14.83
CA ALA A 170 29.37 1.22 -14.71
C ALA A 170 29.19 0.21 -15.85
N VAL A 171 27.95 -0.02 -16.30
CA VAL A 171 27.66 -0.89 -17.45
C VAL A 171 28.21 -0.31 -18.75
N THR A 172 28.07 1.00 -18.97
CA THR A 172 28.67 1.67 -20.15
C THR A 172 30.20 1.55 -20.14
N GLU A 173 30.84 1.69 -18.98
CA GLU A 173 32.30 1.53 -18.87
C GLU A 173 32.74 0.06 -19.08
N MET A 174 31.98 -0.90 -18.55
CA MET A 174 32.20 -2.33 -18.82
C MET A 174 32.07 -2.66 -20.30
N ASP A 175 31.07 -2.10 -20.98
CA ASP A 175 30.89 -2.28 -22.42
C ASP A 175 32.09 -1.73 -23.20
N ARG A 176 32.58 -0.53 -22.83
CA ARG A 176 33.79 0.06 -23.41
C ARG A 176 35.01 -0.84 -23.25
N VAL A 177 35.26 -1.37 -22.06
CA VAL A 177 36.38 -2.30 -21.79
C VAL A 177 36.19 -3.62 -22.54
N THR A 178 34.96 -4.11 -22.66
CA THR A 178 34.65 -5.35 -23.40
C THR A 178 34.93 -5.17 -24.90
N GLN A 179 34.52 -4.05 -25.50
CA GLN A 179 34.84 -3.71 -26.88
C GLN A 179 36.35 -3.54 -27.08
N GLN A 180 37.04 -2.89 -26.14
CA GLN A 180 38.50 -2.77 -26.17
C GLN A 180 39.20 -4.13 -26.11
N ASN A 181 38.73 -5.05 -25.25
CA ASN A 181 39.25 -6.40 -25.16
C ASN A 181 39.05 -7.19 -26.46
N ALA A 182 37.89 -7.03 -27.11
CA ALA A 182 37.65 -7.64 -28.42
C ALA A 182 38.64 -7.13 -29.47
N SER A 183 38.87 -5.82 -29.53
CA SER A 183 39.87 -5.20 -30.41
C SER A 183 41.29 -5.71 -30.12
N LEU A 184 41.67 -5.79 -28.83
CA LEU A 184 42.98 -6.30 -28.42
C LEU A 184 43.17 -7.77 -28.80
N VAL A 185 42.12 -8.58 -28.71
CA VAL A 185 42.17 -9.99 -29.14
C VAL A 185 42.35 -10.08 -30.66
N GLU A 186 41.67 -9.24 -31.43
CA GLU A 186 41.81 -9.19 -32.89
C GLU A 186 43.21 -8.73 -33.32
N GLU A 187 43.75 -7.69 -32.67
CA GLU A 187 45.14 -7.25 -32.85
C GLU A 187 46.14 -8.35 -32.48
N SER A 188 45.92 -9.04 -31.36
CA SER A 188 46.78 -10.14 -30.89
C SER A 188 46.76 -11.33 -31.84
N ALA A 189 45.59 -11.69 -32.36
CA ALA A 189 45.45 -12.76 -33.37
C ALA A 189 46.20 -12.40 -34.67
N THR A 190 46.11 -11.14 -35.10
CA THR A 190 46.84 -10.63 -36.27
C THR A 190 48.36 -10.67 -36.04
N ALA A 191 48.82 -10.25 -34.86
CA ALA A 191 50.23 -10.30 -34.49
C ALA A 191 50.75 -11.75 -34.43
N ALA A 192 49.96 -12.68 -33.87
CA ALA A 192 50.30 -14.10 -33.84
C ALA A 192 50.44 -14.69 -35.26
N ALA A 193 49.51 -14.38 -36.16
CA ALA A 193 49.57 -14.82 -37.56
C ALA A 193 50.80 -14.25 -38.30
N ALA A 194 51.15 -12.99 -38.05
CA ALA A 194 52.35 -12.37 -38.63
C ALA A 194 53.64 -13.03 -38.12
N LEU A 195 53.72 -13.34 -36.83
CA LEU A 195 54.86 -14.06 -36.24
C LEU A 195 54.97 -15.49 -36.79
N GLU A 196 53.84 -16.17 -37.02
CA GLU A 196 53.80 -17.50 -37.63
C GLU A 196 54.33 -17.47 -39.08
N ASP A 197 53.89 -16.49 -39.89
CA ASP A 197 54.42 -16.31 -41.26
C ASP A 197 55.93 -16.03 -41.24
N GLN A 198 56.41 -15.20 -40.31
CA GLN A 198 57.82 -14.87 -40.19
C GLN A 198 58.67 -16.08 -39.76
N ALA A 199 58.17 -16.89 -38.84
CA ALA A 199 58.81 -18.15 -38.44
C ALA A 199 58.85 -19.17 -39.58
N SER A 200 57.78 -19.25 -40.38
CA SER A 200 57.72 -20.09 -41.60
C SER A 200 58.78 -19.66 -42.62
N ARG A 201 58.89 -18.35 -42.91
CA ARG A 201 59.91 -17.79 -43.81
C ARG A 201 61.34 -18.07 -43.34
N LEU A 202 61.62 -17.92 -42.04
CA LEU A 202 62.93 -18.25 -41.48
C LEU A 202 63.26 -19.74 -41.62
N THR A 203 62.29 -20.62 -41.36
CA THR A 203 62.44 -22.07 -41.52
C THR A 203 62.75 -22.44 -42.97
N GLN A 204 62.05 -21.81 -43.93
CA GLN A 204 62.30 -21.99 -45.36
C GLN A 204 63.69 -21.51 -45.77
N ALA A 205 64.15 -20.36 -45.25
CA ALA A 205 65.49 -19.85 -45.51
C ALA A 205 66.59 -20.80 -44.99
N VAL A 206 66.45 -21.35 -43.79
CA VAL A 206 67.40 -22.32 -43.23
C VAL A 206 67.39 -23.64 -44.02
N ALA A 207 66.25 -24.07 -44.54
CA ALA A 207 66.14 -25.28 -45.37
C ALA A 207 67.03 -25.20 -46.63
N VAL A 208 67.15 -24.02 -47.27
CA VAL A 208 68.06 -23.80 -48.42
C VAL A 208 69.51 -24.13 -48.05
N PHE A 209 69.95 -23.78 -46.85
CA PHE A 209 71.30 -24.09 -46.37
C PHE A 209 71.48 -25.58 -46.04
N ARG A 210 70.44 -26.28 -45.55
CA ARG A 210 70.48 -27.74 -45.36
C ARG A 210 70.61 -28.49 -46.68
N VAL A 211 69.93 -28.05 -47.75
CA VAL A 211 70.04 -28.66 -49.09
C VAL A 211 71.46 -28.55 -49.64
N ARG A 212 72.17 -27.43 -49.42
CA ARG A 212 73.59 -27.32 -49.79
C ARG A 212 74.48 -28.26 -48.99
N LYS A 213 74.17 -28.55 -47.72
CA LYS A 213 74.91 -29.52 -46.90
C LYS A 213 74.68 -30.96 -47.39
N GLU A 214 73.48 -31.30 -47.85
CA GLU A 214 73.18 -32.59 -48.47
C GLU A 214 73.76 -32.73 -49.89
N GLN A 215 73.80 -31.65 -50.68
CA GLN A 215 74.50 -31.63 -51.98
C GLN A 215 76.02 -31.70 -51.80
N ALA A 216 76.59 -31.06 -50.78
CA ALA A 216 78.00 -31.23 -50.42
C ALA A 216 78.29 -32.66 -49.91
N ALA A 217 77.37 -33.27 -49.14
CA ALA A 217 77.48 -34.66 -48.71
C ALA A 217 77.30 -35.67 -49.86
N ARG A 218 76.48 -35.34 -50.88
CA ARG A 218 76.35 -36.13 -52.12
C ARG A 218 77.52 -35.94 -53.09
N ALA A 219 78.15 -34.76 -53.12
CA ALA A 219 79.37 -34.52 -53.90
C ALA A 219 80.63 -35.13 -53.26
N ALA A 220 80.61 -35.38 -51.94
CA ALA A 220 81.68 -36.04 -51.19
C ALA A 220 81.47 -37.57 -51.01
N ALA A 221 80.40 -38.14 -51.58
CA ALA A 221 80.16 -39.58 -51.50
C ALA A 221 80.93 -40.32 -52.64
N PRO A 222 81.82 -41.28 -52.34
CA PRO A 222 82.42 -42.11 -53.37
C PRO A 222 81.38 -43.04 -53.99
N ALA A 223 81.51 -43.30 -55.30
CA ALA A 223 80.59 -44.10 -56.10
C ALA A 223 80.30 -45.48 -55.48
N PRO A 224 79.02 -45.93 -55.41
CA PRO A 224 78.71 -47.22 -54.85
C PRO A 224 79.03 -48.33 -55.87
N ARG A 225 79.89 -49.27 -55.44
CA ARG A 225 80.09 -50.56 -56.11
C ARG A 225 78.80 -51.36 -56.06
N THR A 226 78.46 -51.93 -57.20
CA THR A 226 77.32 -52.82 -57.43
C THR A 226 77.52 -54.17 -56.74
N LEU A 227 76.59 -54.56 -55.86
CA LEU A 227 76.33 -55.96 -55.54
C LEU A 227 74.82 -56.20 -55.42
N LYS A 228 74.38 -57.24 -56.14
CA LYS A 228 73.01 -57.74 -56.33
C LYS A 228 72.74 -58.89 -55.33
N PRO A 229 71.51 -59.43 -55.21
CA PRO A 229 70.68 -59.29 -54.00
C PRO A 229 70.37 -60.63 -53.30
N ALA A 230 69.78 -60.58 -52.09
CA ALA A 230 69.15 -61.73 -51.45
C ALA A 230 67.70 -61.43 -51.03
N LEU A 231 66.84 -62.40 -51.33
CA LEU A 231 65.38 -62.41 -51.26
C LEU A 231 64.81 -62.77 -49.87
N ARG A 232 63.52 -62.42 -49.69
CA ARG A 232 62.47 -62.96 -48.77
C ARG A 232 62.43 -62.38 -47.34
N LYS A 233 61.27 -62.17 -46.68
CA LYS A 233 59.84 -62.47 -46.95
C LYS A 233 58.95 -61.53 -46.08
N ALA A 234 57.66 -61.47 -46.46
CA ALA A 234 56.57 -60.61 -46.00
C ALA A 234 56.06 -60.77 -44.55
N ALA A 235 55.39 -59.73 -44.04
CA ALA A 235 54.07 -59.82 -43.38
C ALA A 235 53.41 -58.41 -43.33
N ALA A 236 52.08 -58.39 -43.50
CA ALA A 236 51.21 -57.21 -43.60
C ALA A 236 50.49 -56.93 -42.23
N PRO A 237 49.44 -56.09 -42.16
CA PRO A 237 49.37 -54.93 -41.26
C PRO A 237 48.51 -55.16 -40.01
N ALA A 238 48.61 -54.26 -39.04
CA ALA A 238 47.62 -54.15 -37.96
C ALA A 238 47.20 -52.69 -37.81
N ALA A 239 45.89 -52.53 -37.68
CA ALA A 239 45.15 -51.30 -37.68
C ALA A 239 45.05 -50.67 -36.29
N ASP A 240 44.62 -49.41 -36.31
CA ASP A 240 43.47 -48.89 -35.58
C ASP A 240 43.65 -48.04 -34.31
N GLU A 241 42.85 -46.97 -34.34
CA GLU A 241 42.11 -46.29 -33.28
C GLU A 241 42.81 -45.64 -32.08
N GLY A 242 42.35 -44.43 -31.74
CA GLY A 242 42.42 -43.94 -30.36
C GLY A 242 42.43 -42.44 -30.15
N SER A 243 41.31 -41.79 -30.50
CA SER A 243 40.73 -40.59 -29.86
C SER A 243 41.40 -40.10 -28.55
N TRP A 244 41.73 -38.81 -28.48
CA TRP A 244 41.78 -38.08 -27.22
C TRP A 244 41.00 -36.77 -27.33
N GLU A 245 39.98 -36.71 -26.48
CA GLU A 245 39.11 -35.59 -26.17
C GLU A 245 39.83 -34.44 -25.44
N THR A 246 39.28 -33.24 -25.66
CA THR A 246 39.12 -32.11 -24.72
C THR A 246 40.35 -31.44 -24.10
N PHE A 247 40.43 -30.12 -24.32
CA PHE A 247 40.29 -29.10 -23.27
C PHE A 247 39.53 -27.89 -23.85
#